data_AF-A0A4Z1GGD1-F1
#
_entry.id   AF-A0A4Z1GGD1-F1
#
_cell.length_a   1.000
_cell.length_b   1.000
_cell.length_c   1.000
_cell.angle_alpha   90.00
_cell.angle_beta   90.00
_cell.angle_gamma   90.00
#
_symmetry.space_group_name_H-M   'P 1'
#
loop_
_entity.id
_entity.type
_entity.pdbx_description
1 polymer ?
#
loop_
_entity_poly.entity_id
_entity_poly.type
_entity_poly.pdbx_seq_one_letter_code
_entity_poly.pdbx_strand_id
1 'polypeptide(L)'
;MQRKFPRLYGSRPIDAPSRGLGIPNITSKHSVASEKEVKTAICDPPCICADCEQDFYTRQEQMHPGWFYRRSLSSDEAKQISASYLHVIQKDCKYLIEKLAKYGDIIVVRWKKKRVKTNRWIVPRHSFTSEGTQIPPINSDGEIELRSLESRHQLLLHWLSLEVLKTNTAVLFALLYNRTVYAPQDWASFDSRQLNGSFLCGHFDVDFSAKCIVMYGLRYGEVVDWKASPAHRADILGSPKERLVLEAQAHLMGSLRRVVDGILQGIDKNTPLAAENWKSMVSLGFRHSNFVEL
;
A
#
# COMPACT_ATOMS: atom_id res chain seq x y z
N MET A 1 2.42 30.72 -10.82
CA MET A 1 3.54 30.26 -11.67
C MET A 1 4.05 28.93 -11.11
N GLN A 2 3.76 27.80 -11.76
CA GLN A 2 4.36 26.51 -11.39
C GLN A 2 5.83 26.52 -11.82
N ARG A 3 6.76 26.50 -10.85
CA ARG A 3 8.17 26.23 -11.15
C ARG A 3 8.26 24.79 -11.67
N LYS A 4 8.65 24.62 -12.93
CA LYS A 4 9.02 23.31 -13.47
C LYS A 4 10.34 22.90 -12.82
N PHE A 5 10.28 21.98 -11.87
CA PHE A 5 11.48 21.37 -11.30
C PHE A 5 12.09 20.37 -12.30
N PRO A 6 13.42 20.21 -12.32
CA PRO A 6 14.04 19.13 -13.08
C PRO A 6 13.46 17.79 -12.63
N ARG A 7 12.98 16.97 -13.57
CA ARG A 7 12.59 15.59 -13.29
C ARG A 7 13.87 14.84 -12.92
N LEU A 8 14.06 14.50 -11.65
CA LEU A 8 15.23 13.74 -11.20
C LEU A 8 15.20 12.29 -11.69
N TYR A 9 14.04 11.80 -12.15
CA TYR A 9 13.84 10.45 -12.67
C TYR A 9 12.93 10.40 -13.90
N GLY A 10 13.21 9.45 -14.80
CA GLY A 10 12.50 9.20 -16.04
C GLY A 10 10.99 8.98 -15.90
N SER A 11 10.27 9.01 -17.02
CA SER A 11 8.81 9.11 -17.14
C SER A 11 7.97 7.95 -16.56
N ARG A 12 8.58 6.92 -15.95
CA ARG A 12 7.86 5.76 -15.44
C ARG A 12 7.34 6.02 -14.02
N PRO A 13 6.06 5.70 -13.72
CA PRO A 13 5.57 5.65 -12.34
C PRO A 13 6.45 4.71 -11.49
N ILE A 14 6.69 5.07 -10.23
CA ILE A 14 7.48 4.28 -9.27
C ILE A 14 7.02 2.81 -9.23
N ASP A 15 5.74 2.54 -9.52
CA ASP A 15 5.12 1.22 -9.40
C ASP A 15 4.42 0.76 -10.70
N ALA A 16 4.95 1.12 -11.88
CA ALA A 16 4.39 0.59 -13.13
C ALA A 16 4.29 -0.95 -13.04
N PRO A 17 3.08 -1.55 -13.09
CA PRO A 17 2.94 -2.96 -12.85
C PRO A 17 3.72 -3.74 -13.91
N SER A 18 4.61 -4.61 -13.46
CA SER A 18 5.21 -5.67 -14.29
C SER A 18 4.11 -6.68 -14.69
N ARG A 19 3.18 -6.29 -15.55
CA ARG A 19 2.26 -7.23 -16.21
C ARG A 19 2.75 -7.48 -17.62
N GLY A 20 3.43 -8.62 -17.79
CA GLY A 20 3.16 -9.60 -18.85
C GLY A 20 2.98 -9.10 -20.29
N LEU A 21 3.68 -8.06 -20.72
CA LEU A 21 3.84 -7.72 -22.13
C LEU A 21 5.28 -8.03 -22.49
N GLY A 22 5.48 -9.04 -23.33
CA GLY A 22 6.79 -9.49 -23.83
C GLY A 22 7.49 -8.39 -24.63
N ILE A 23 8.10 -7.46 -23.92
CA ILE A 23 8.96 -6.41 -24.45
C ILE A 23 10.32 -6.58 -23.75
N PRO A 24 11.46 -6.50 -24.49
CA PRO A 24 12.75 -6.95 -23.98
C PRO A 24 13.17 -6.15 -22.74
N ASN A 25 13.78 -6.86 -21.79
CA ASN A 25 14.51 -6.28 -20.66
C ASN A 25 15.58 -5.33 -21.20
N ILE A 26 15.28 -4.03 -21.21
CA ILE A 26 16.31 -3.02 -21.36
C ILE A 26 16.79 -2.74 -19.93
N THR A 27 17.97 -3.28 -19.63
CA THR A 27 18.84 -2.90 -18.51
C THR A 27 19.17 -1.41 -18.63
N SER A 28 18.22 -0.55 -18.27
CA SER A 28 18.48 0.86 -18.06
C SER A 28 19.24 0.98 -16.75
N LYS A 29 20.56 1.23 -16.83
CA LYS A 29 21.33 1.76 -15.71
C LYS A 29 20.63 3.05 -15.24
N HIS A 30 19.86 2.97 -14.16
CA HIS A 30 19.15 4.12 -13.60
C HIS A 30 20.13 4.90 -12.71
N SER A 31 20.89 5.82 -13.32
CA SER A 31 21.75 6.76 -12.58
C SER A 31 20.89 7.72 -11.75
N VAL A 32 21.33 8.06 -10.53
CA VAL A 32 20.57 8.82 -9.54
C VAL A 32 21.26 10.12 -9.11
N ALA A 33 20.44 11.16 -9.00
CA ALA A 33 20.75 12.55 -8.64
C ALA A 33 21.84 12.76 -7.57
N SER A 34 22.76 13.69 -7.86
CA SER A 34 23.81 14.21 -6.97
C SER A 34 23.24 14.99 -5.77
N GLU A 35 24.04 15.15 -4.70
CA GLU A 35 23.68 15.96 -3.51
C GLU A 35 23.22 17.38 -3.89
N LYS A 36 23.83 17.97 -4.93
CA LYS A 36 23.47 19.29 -5.46
C LYS A 36 22.06 19.30 -6.06
N GLU A 37 21.67 18.25 -6.76
CA GLU A 37 20.33 18.11 -7.35
C GLU A 37 19.27 17.91 -6.27
N VAL A 38 19.56 17.12 -5.23
CA VAL A 38 18.68 16.96 -4.06
C VAL A 38 18.40 18.31 -3.40
N LYS A 39 19.44 19.14 -3.18
CA LYS A 39 19.28 20.50 -2.60
C LYS A 39 18.40 21.41 -3.45
N THR A 40 18.42 21.26 -4.78
CA THR A 40 17.57 22.06 -5.69
C THR A 40 16.12 21.56 -5.79
N ALA A 41 15.85 20.33 -5.34
CA ALA A 41 14.55 19.68 -5.44
C ALA A 41 13.72 19.71 -4.14
N ILE A 42 14.22 20.40 -3.10
CA ILE A 42 13.52 20.58 -1.83
C ILE A 42 12.16 21.23 -2.08
N CYS A 43 11.12 20.59 -1.59
CA CYS A 43 9.74 21.04 -1.68
C CYS A 43 9.27 21.58 -0.33
N ASP A 44 8.53 22.68 -0.35
CA ASP A 44 7.93 23.25 0.85
C ASP A 44 6.72 22.43 1.32
N PRO A 45 6.70 21.94 2.56
CA PRO A 45 5.47 21.43 3.14
C PRO A 45 4.49 22.60 3.31
N PRO A 46 3.17 22.38 3.15
CA PRO A 46 2.18 23.44 3.26
C PRO A 46 2.02 23.98 4.69
N CYS A 47 2.48 23.23 5.70
CA CYS A 47 2.52 23.62 7.11
C CYS A 47 3.61 22.82 7.84
N ILE A 48 4.14 23.38 8.94
CA ILE A 48 5.21 22.80 9.78
C ILE A 48 4.72 22.44 11.19
N CYS A 49 3.42 22.19 11.36
CA CYS A 49 2.88 21.71 12.63
C CYS A 49 3.09 20.20 12.77
N ALA A 50 3.05 19.70 14.00
CA ALA A 50 3.20 18.27 14.31
C ALA A 50 2.18 17.37 13.59
N ASP A 51 1.00 17.89 13.21
CA ASP A 51 0.01 17.14 12.43
C ASP A 51 0.46 16.99 10.96
N CYS A 52 0.96 18.07 10.33
CA CYS A 52 1.35 18.08 8.92
C CYS A 52 2.71 17.43 8.65
N GLU A 53 3.61 17.39 9.64
CA GLU A 53 4.85 16.59 9.57
C GLU A 53 4.57 15.09 9.42
N GLN A 54 3.36 14.64 9.78
CA GLN A 54 2.98 13.25 9.53
C GLN A 54 2.71 12.97 8.05
N ASP A 55 2.50 13.98 7.22
CA ASP A 55 2.05 13.84 5.82
C ASP A 55 3.08 14.31 4.79
N PHE A 56 3.97 15.20 5.21
CA PHE A 56 5.02 15.78 4.39
C PHE A 56 6.33 15.79 5.16
N TYR A 57 7.43 15.50 4.46
CA TYR A 57 8.77 15.72 4.97
C TYR A 57 9.06 17.21 5.10
N THR A 58 9.68 17.59 6.21
CA THR A 58 10.21 18.92 6.44
C THR A 58 11.37 19.23 5.49
N ARG A 59 11.73 20.51 5.35
CA ARG A 59 12.90 20.90 4.57
C ARG A 59 14.20 20.26 5.08
N GLN A 60 14.32 20.14 6.40
CA GLN A 60 15.52 19.58 7.03
C GLN A 60 15.64 18.08 6.75
N GLU A 61 14.54 17.33 6.85
CA GLU A 61 14.52 15.91 6.53
C GLU A 61 14.88 15.65 5.06
N GLN A 62 14.35 16.44 4.12
CA GLN A 62 14.63 16.29 2.68
C GLN A 62 16.11 16.43 2.29
N MET A 63 16.97 16.96 3.18
CA MET A 63 18.42 16.99 3.00
C MET A 63 19.07 15.60 3.15
N HIS A 64 18.34 14.64 3.70
CA HIS A 64 18.81 13.28 3.92
C HIS A 64 18.29 12.33 2.83
N PRO A 65 19.12 11.40 2.32
CA PRO A 65 18.76 10.44 1.28
C PRO A 65 17.47 9.65 1.51
N GLY A 66 17.03 9.46 2.75
CA GLY A 66 15.78 8.76 3.06
C GLY A 66 14.50 9.54 2.76
N TRP A 67 14.56 10.86 2.83
CA TRP A 67 13.38 11.71 2.93
C TRP A 67 13.27 12.70 1.77
N PHE A 68 14.04 12.55 0.70
CA PHE A 68 13.84 13.39 -0.48
C PHE A 68 12.69 12.85 -1.34
N TYR A 69 11.97 13.78 -1.98
CA TYR A 69 10.96 13.42 -2.96
C TYR A 69 11.61 13.07 -4.30
N ARG A 70 11.20 11.96 -4.92
CA ARG A 70 11.76 11.51 -6.20
C ARG A 70 11.45 12.47 -7.34
N ARG A 71 10.28 13.12 -7.32
CA ARG A 71 9.86 14.19 -8.24
C ARG A 71 8.66 14.95 -7.68
N SER A 72 8.33 16.07 -8.31
CA SER A 72 7.07 16.79 -8.11
C SER A 72 6.04 16.39 -9.17
N LEU A 73 4.81 16.11 -8.73
CA LEU A 73 3.66 15.76 -9.57
C LEU A 73 2.79 16.99 -9.82
N SER A 74 2.30 17.10 -11.06
CA SER A 74 1.18 17.97 -11.39
C SER A 74 -0.12 17.47 -10.75
N SER A 75 -1.12 18.36 -10.66
CA SER A 75 -2.46 18.01 -10.18
C SER A 75 -3.09 16.86 -10.98
N ASP A 76 -2.87 16.83 -12.30
CA ASP A 76 -3.44 15.81 -13.18
C ASP A 76 -2.75 14.46 -12.99
N GLU A 77 -1.43 14.44 -12.80
CA GLU A 77 -0.67 13.23 -12.46
C GLU A 77 -1.13 12.65 -11.12
N ALA A 78 -1.26 13.51 -10.09
CA ALA A 78 -1.77 13.08 -8.79
C ALA A 78 -3.18 12.48 -8.92
N LYS A 79 -4.08 13.15 -9.65
CA LYS A 79 -5.44 12.66 -9.92
C LYS A 79 -5.45 11.31 -10.61
N GLN A 80 -4.62 11.14 -11.64
CA GLN A 80 -4.55 9.91 -12.40
C GLN A 80 -4.03 8.75 -11.54
N ILE A 81 -3.00 9.00 -10.73
CA ILE A 81 -2.40 7.99 -9.84
C ILE A 81 -3.44 7.55 -8.79
N SER A 82 -4.04 8.48 -8.05
CA SER A 82 -5.04 8.15 -7.03
C SER A 82 -6.24 7.40 -7.64
N ALA A 83 -6.75 7.86 -8.79
CA ALA A 83 -7.83 7.18 -9.51
C ALA A 83 -7.48 5.75 -9.92
N SER A 84 -6.21 5.50 -10.30
CA SER A 84 -5.76 4.17 -10.69
C SER A 84 -5.77 3.17 -9.53
N TYR A 85 -5.34 3.60 -8.34
CA TYR A 85 -5.40 2.76 -7.14
C TYR A 85 -6.84 2.52 -6.69
N LEU A 86 -7.68 3.55 -6.68
CA LEU A 86 -9.10 3.42 -6.33
C LEU A 86 -9.81 2.44 -7.25
N HIS A 87 -9.52 2.50 -8.55
CA HIS A 87 -10.06 1.53 -9.51
C HIS A 87 -9.65 0.09 -9.16
N VAL A 88 -8.39 -0.15 -8.80
CA VAL A 88 -7.91 -1.48 -8.38
C VAL A 88 -8.60 -1.93 -7.09
N ILE A 89 -8.66 -1.06 -6.08
CA ILE A 89 -9.31 -1.35 -4.78
C ILE A 89 -10.76 -1.76 -5.00
N GLN A 90 -11.54 -0.96 -5.74
CA GLN A 90 -12.96 -1.22 -6.01
C GLN A 90 -13.15 -2.52 -6.80
N LYS A 91 -12.35 -2.72 -7.83
CA LYS A 91 -12.40 -3.92 -8.67
C LYS A 91 -12.14 -5.19 -7.87
N ASP A 92 -11.08 -5.21 -7.06
CA ASP A 92 -10.71 -6.38 -6.29
C ASP A 92 -11.64 -6.58 -5.08
N CYS A 93 -12.17 -5.51 -4.48
CA CYS A 93 -13.21 -5.60 -3.45
C CYS A 93 -14.48 -6.26 -4.00
N LYS A 94 -15.00 -5.78 -5.13
CA LYS A 94 -16.17 -6.38 -5.80
C LYS A 94 -15.94 -7.85 -6.12
N TYR A 95 -14.76 -8.17 -6.67
CA TYR A 95 -14.38 -9.55 -6.96
C TYR A 95 -14.41 -10.45 -5.72
N LEU A 96 -13.83 -9.99 -4.62
CA LEU A 96 -13.79 -10.74 -3.36
C LEU A 96 -15.20 -10.94 -2.79
N ILE A 97 -16.04 -9.91 -2.80
CA ILE A 97 -17.46 -10.00 -2.38
C ILE A 97 -18.18 -11.11 -3.16
N GLU A 98 -18.07 -11.09 -4.49
CA GLU A 98 -18.70 -12.08 -5.36
C GLU A 98 -18.19 -13.51 -5.08
N LYS A 99 -16.88 -13.67 -4.87
CA LYS A 99 -16.29 -14.98 -4.57
C LYS A 99 -16.68 -15.52 -3.20
N LEU A 100 -16.73 -14.67 -2.18
CA LEU A 100 -17.16 -15.07 -0.83
C LEU A 100 -18.64 -15.46 -0.83
N ALA A 101 -19.49 -14.72 -1.55
CA ALA A 101 -20.91 -15.05 -1.67
C ALA A 101 -21.15 -16.37 -2.42
N LYS A 102 -20.29 -16.71 -3.39
CA LYS A 102 -20.45 -17.88 -4.25
C LYS A 102 -19.77 -19.15 -3.72
N TYR A 103 -18.60 -19.00 -3.10
CA TYR A 103 -17.71 -20.11 -2.72
C TYR A 103 -17.26 -20.06 -1.26
N GLY A 104 -17.93 -19.26 -0.41
CA GLY A 104 -17.54 -19.04 0.98
C GLY A 104 -17.27 -20.34 1.75
N ASP A 105 -18.12 -21.35 1.58
CA ASP A 105 -17.99 -22.62 2.30
C ASP A 105 -16.75 -23.41 1.85
N ILE A 106 -16.48 -23.42 0.56
CA ILE A 106 -15.28 -24.05 0.00
C ILE A 106 -14.03 -23.35 0.51
N ILE A 107 -14.03 -22.01 0.54
CA ILE A 107 -12.92 -21.20 1.04
C ILE A 107 -12.63 -21.58 2.49
N VAL A 108 -13.65 -21.60 3.34
CA VAL A 108 -13.53 -21.97 4.76
C VAL A 108 -12.95 -23.37 4.91
N VAL A 109 -13.52 -24.37 4.21
CA VAL A 109 -13.09 -25.77 4.32
C VAL A 109 -11.66 -25.98 3.84
N ARG A 110 -11.29 -25.43 2.67
CA ARG A 110 -9.96 -25.62 2.08
C ARG A 110 -8.87 -24.91 2.88
N TRP A 111 -9.16 -23.71 3.39
CA TRP A 111 -8.22 -22.97 4.24
C TRP A 111 -7.98 -23.69 5.56
N LYS A 112 -9.04 -24.13 6.26
CA LYS A 112 -8.92 -24.90 7.52
C LYS A 112 -8.12 -26.20 7.34
N LYS A 113 -8.29 -26.88 6.20
CA LYS A 113 -7.52 -28.09 5.87
C LYS A 113 -6.09 -27.79 5.38
N LYS A 114 -5.66 -26.53 5.35
CA LYS A 114 -4.33 -26.06 4.88
C LYS A 114 -3.91 -26.65 3.53
N ARG A 115 -4.87 -26.91 2.63
CA ARG A 115 -4.63 -27.58 1.33
C ARG A 115 -3.96 -26.67 0.28
N VAL A 116 -3.38 -25.56 0.70
CA VAL A 116 -3.04 -24.44 -0.16
C VAL A 116 -1.55 -24.13 -0.05
N LYS A 117 -0.86 -24.14 -1.19
CA LYS A 117 0.55 -23.73 -1.28
C LYS A 117 0.63 -22.20 -1.36
N THR A 118 0.77 -21.53 -0.23
CA THR A 118 0.64 -20.06 -0.14
C THR A 118 1.96 -19.29 -0.21
N ASN A 119 3.11 -19.95 -0.36
CA ASN A 119 4.45 -19.38 -0.13
C ASN A 119 4.86 -18.24 -1.09
N ARG A 120 3.98 -17.78 -1.99
CA ARG A 120 4.27 -16.74 -2.99
C ARG A 120 3.29 -15.58 -3.03
N TRP A 121 2.28 -15.54 -2.16
CA TRP A 121 1.14 -14.61 -2.34
C TRP A 121 1.17 -13.42 -1.39
N ILE A 122 1.74 -13.63 -0.21
CA ILE A 122 1.93 -12.66 0.85
C ILE A 122 3.42 -12.70 1.17
N VAL A 123 4.06 -11.54 1.12
CA VAL A 123 5.49 -11.43 1.38
C VAL A 123 5.71 -11.69 2.89
N PRO A 124 6.67 -12.54 3.29
CA PRO A 124 6.97 -12.79 4.69
C PRO A 124 7.27 -11.49 5.44
N ARG A 125 6.95 -11.47 6.74
CA ARG A 125 7.40 -10.41 7.63
C ARG A 125 8.93 -10.50 7.71
N HIS A 126 9.65 -9.62 7.01
CA HIS A 126 11.06 -9.44 7.35
C HIS A 126 11.12 -8.57 8.60
N SER A 127 11.77 -9.09 9.63
CA SER A 127 12.28 -8.28 10.72
C SER A 127 13.21 -7.25 10.09
N PHE A 128 12.80 -5.99 10.08
CA PHE A 128 13.74 -4.90 9.91
C PHE A 128 14.70 -5.01 11.10
N THR A 129 15.87 -5.60 10.89
CA THR A 129 16.88 -5.69 11.94
C THR A 129 17.43 -4.29 12.18
N SER A 130 17.68 -3.97 13.45
CA SER A 130 18.42 -2.78 13.86
C SER A 130 19.86 -2.74 13.32
N GLU A 131 20.34 -3.84 12.77
CA GLU A 131 21.61 -3.96 12.04
C GLU A 131 21.42 -3.46 10.61
N GLY A 132 21.43 -2.13 10.50
CA GLY A 132 21.12 -1.40 9.30
C GLY A 132 22.10 -1.64 8.15
N THR A 133 21.56 -2.00 6.99
CA THR A 133 22.06 -1.48 5.71
C THR A 133 21.11 -0.39 5.23
N GLN A 134 21.21 0.72 5.97
CA GLN A 134 20.97 2.12 5.60
C GLN A 134 19.78 2.47 4.68
N ILE A 135 18.92 3.35 5.21
CA ILE A 135 18.29 4.48 4.51
C ILE A 135 18.96 4.72 3.14
N PRO A 136 18.16 4.78 2.05
CA PRO A 136 18.30 3.94 0.84
C PRO A 136 19.75 3.61 0.46
N PRO A 137 20.02 2.39 -0.06
CA PRO A 137 21.39 1.93 -0.27
C PRO A 137 22.16 2.97 -1.09
N ILE A 138 23.18 3.56 -0.47
CA ILE A 138 24.13 4.40 -1.18
C ILE A 138 25.15 3.43 -1.77
N ASN A 139 25.26 3.40 -3.10
CA ASN A 139 26.19 2.51 -3.77
C ASN A 139 27.65 2.98 -3.56
N SER A 140 28.60 2.18 -4.02
CA SER A 140 30.04 2.47 -3.94
C SER A 140 30.44 3.80 -4.58
N ASP A 141 29.61 4.32 -5.48
CA ASP A 141 29.81 5.58 -6.20
C ASP A 141 29.16 6.78 -5.48
N GLY A 142 28.57 6.57 -4.30
CA GLY A 142 27.90 7.61 -3.51
C GLY A 142 26.49 7.96 -3.99
N GLU A 143 25.91 7.15 -4.88
CA GLU A 143 24.58 7.38 -5.45
C GLU A 143 23.48 6.66 -4.68
N ILE A 144 22.29 7.26 -4.62
CA ILE A 144 21.14 6.70 -3.90
C ILE A 144 20.40 5.67 -4.75
N GLU A 145 20.40 4.41 -4.37
CA GLU A 145 19.66 3.38 -5.10
C GLU A 145 18.14 3.47 -4.90
N LEU A 146 17.40 2.98 -5.91
CA LEU A 146 15.96 2.76 -5.78
C LEU A 146 15.72 1.55 -4.89
N ARG A 147 14.72 1.66 -4.01
CA ARG A 147 14.32 0.51 -3.21
C ARG A 147 13.62 -0.52 -4.08
N SER A 148 13.82 -1.80 -3.76
CA SER A 148 13.14 -2.87 -4.46
C SER A 148 11.62 -2.78 -4.26
N LEU A 149 10.86 -3.17 -5.28
CA LEU A 149 9.40 -3.28 -5.19
C LEU A 149 8.95 -4.27 -4.10
N GLU A 150 9.74 -5.31 -3.85
CA GLU A 150 9.48 -6.29 -2.79
C GLU A 150 9.57 -5.62 -1.40
N SER A 151 10.65 -4.89 -1.14
CA SER A 151 10.83 -4.13 0.11
C SER A 151 9.72 -3.11 0.31
N ARG A 152 9.30 -2.41 -0.76
CA ARG A 152 8.16 -1.48 -0.71
C ARG A 152 6.88 -2.17 -0.26
N HIS A 153 6.52 -3.28 -0.89
CA HIS A 153 5.32 -4.05 -0.52
C HIS A 153 5.36 -4.58 0.91
N GLN A 154 6.53 -5.01 1.40
CA GLN A 154 6.73 -5.42 2.79
C GLN A 154 6.45 -4.26 3.76
N LEU A 155 6.95 -3.05 3.46
CA LEU A 155 6.73 -1.88 4.30
C LEU A 155 5.26 -1.44 4.31
N LEU A 156 4.58 -1.52 3.16
CA LEU A 156 3.15 -1.14 3.05
C LEU A 156 2.26 -2.01 3.95
N LEU A 157 2.56 -3.31 4.07
CA LEU A 157 1.78 -4.28 4.84
C LEU A 157 2.62 -5.00 5.90
N HIS A 158 3.51 -4.29 6.60
CA HIS A 158 4.43 -4.86 7.59
C HIS A 158 3.71 -5.58 8.78
N TRP A 159 2.43 -5.26 8.99
CA TRP A 159 1.55 -5.89 9.97
C TRP A 159 0.92 -7.21 9.48
N LEU A 160 0.93 -7.49 8.17
CA LEU A 160 0.33 -8.68 7.58
C LEU A 160 1.35 -9.82 7.50
N SER A 161 1.20 -10.83 8.35
CA SER A 161 2.05 -12.02 8.33
C SER A 161 1.35 -13.23 7.71
N LEU A 162 1.99 -13.86 6.72
CA LEU A 162 1.52 -15.12 6.17
C LEU A 162 1.49 -16.24 7.23
N GLU A 163 2.41 -16.21 8.19
CA GLU A 163 2.49 -17.19 9.26
C GLU A 163 1.26 -17.08 10.16
N VAL A 164 0.93 -15.87 10.61
CA VAL A 164 -0.28 -15.60 11.41
C VAL A 164 -1.54 -16.04 10.69
N LEU A 165 -1.66 -15.78 9.38
CA LEU A 165 -2.82 -16.23 8.60
C LEU A 165 -2.92 -17.77 8.54
N LYS A 166 -1.78 -18.47 8.48
CA LYS A 166 -1.72 -19.94 8.44
C LYS A 166 -1.95 -20.58 9.82
N THR A 167 -1.45 -19.99 10.90
CA THR A 167 -1.59 -20.53 12.26
C THR A 167 -2.98 -20.23 12.80
N ASN A 168 -3.48 -19.01 12.60
CA ASN A 168 -4.81 -18.59 13.01
C ASN A 168 -5.74 -18.37 11.80
N THR A 169 -6.47 -19.42 11.44
CA THR A 169 -7.40 -19.38 10.28
C THR A 169 -8.49 -18.31 10.40
N ALA A 170 -8.88 -17.92 11.62
CA ALA A 170 -9.89 -16.88 11.84
C ALA A 170 -9.41 -15.49 11.40
N VAL A 171 -8.10 -15.22 11.45
CA VAL A 171 -7.52 -13.93 11.03
C VAL A 171 -7.74 -13.69 9.54
N LEU A 172 -7.53 -14.71 8.69
CA LEU A 172 -7.79 -14.56 7.24
C LEU A 172 -9.27 -14.26 6.98
N PHE A 173 -10.18 -14.97 7.65
CA PHE A 173 -11.62 -14.77 7.44
C PHE A 173 -12.09 -13.42 7.96
N ALA A 174 -11.61 -13.01 9.14
CA ALA A 174 -11.87 -11.69 9.69
C ALA A 174 -11.35 -10.60 8.75
N LEU A 175 -10.13 -10.74 8.21
CA LEU A 175 -9.56 -9.78 7.28
C LEU A 175 -10.34 -9.71 5.97
N LEU A 176 -10.71 -10.87 5.39
CA LEU A 176 -11.54 -10.94 4.18
C LEU A 176 -12.90 -10.27 4.38
N TYR A 177 -13.58 -10.55 5.50
CA TYR A 177 -14.87 -9.95 5.81
C TYR A 177 -14.77 -8.44 6.02
N ASN A 178 -13.86 -8.00 6.90
CA ASN A 178 -13.73 -6.59 7.27
C ASN A 178 -13.32 -5.72 6.07
N ARG A 179 -12.49 -6.24 5.16
CA ARG A 179 -12.07 -5.52 3.94
C ARG A 179 -13.08 -5.60 2.79
N THR A 180 -14.15 -6.38 2.92
CA THR A 180 -15.21 -6.47 1.90
C THR A 180 -16.55 -5.90 2.35
N VAL A 181 -16.82 -5.82 3.66
CA VAL A 181 -18.07 -5.26 4.19
C VAL A 181 -17.99 -3.75 4.42
N TYR A 182 -16.83 -3.23 4.82
CA TYR A 182 -16.60 -1.81 5.03
C TYR A 182 -15.94 -1.19 3.81
N ALA A 183 -16.23 0.08 3.57
CA ALA A 183 -15.69 0.78 2.43
C ALA A 183 -14.23 1.18 2.67
N PRO A 184 -13.42 1.39 1.62
CA PRO A 184 -11.99 1.71 1.76
C PRO A 184 -11.72 2.94 2.64
N GLN A 185 -12.60 3.94 2.59
CA GLN A 185 -12.50 5.15 3.41
C GLN A 185 -12.62 4.88 4.91
N ASP A 186 -13.34 3.84 5.32
CA ASP A 186 -13.51 3.48 6.73
C ASP A 186 -12.20 2.94 7.33
N TRP A 187 -11.30 2.46 6.47
CA TRP A 187 -9.98 1.94 6.83
C TRP A 187 -8.84 2.94 6.65
N ALA A 188 -9.06 4.06 5.96
CA ALA A 188 -7.99 4.98 5.56
C ALA A 188 -7.18 5.51 6.76
N SER A 189 -7.85 5.85 7.86
CA SER A 189 -7.19 6.31 9.09
C SER A 189 -6.36 5.21 9.76
N PHE A 190 -6.85 3.96 9.77
CA PHE A 190 -6.11 2.82 10.26
C PHE A 190 -4.89 2.56 9.39
N ASP A 191 -5.06 2.48 8.07
CA ASP A 191 -3.98 2.20 7.11
C ASP A 191 -2.91 3.29 7.13
N SER A 192 -3.30 4.57 7.22
CA SER A 192 -2.39 5.70 7.39
C SER A 192 -1.52 5.56 8.64
N ARG A 193 -2.11 5.20 9.79
CA ARG A 193 -1.36 5.00 11.05
C ARG A 193 -0.37 3.86 10.97
N GLN A 194 -0.68 2.78 10.25
CA GLN A 194 0.27 1.68 10.06
C GLN A 194 1.53 2.16 9.32
N LEU A 195 1.40 3.14 8.43
CA LEU A 195 2.53 3.63 7.64
C LEU A 195 3.41 4.64 8.38
N ASN A 196 2.97 5.20 9.51
CA ASN A 196 3.67 6.28 10.21
C ASN A 196 5.14 5.97 10.49
N GLY A 197 5.45 4.80 11.08
CA GLY A 197 6.84 4.46 11.42
C GLY A 197 7.75 4.42 10.20
N SER A 198 7.34 3.69 9.16
CA SER A 198 8.12 3.57 7.92
C SER A 198 8.22 4.88 7.14
N PHE A 199 7.16 5.69 7.14
CA PHE A 199 7.17 7.01 6.47
C PHE A 199 8.09 7.99 7.20
N LEU A 200 7.94 8.14 8.52
CA LEU A 200 8.74 9.07 9.32
C LEU A 200 10.23 8.67 9.38
N CYS A 201 10.55 7.39 9.22
CA CYS A 201 11.93 6.92 9.05
C CYS A 201 12.46 7.05 7.61
N GLY A 202 11.67 7.64 6.69
CA GLY A 202 12.08 7.86 5.31
C GLY A 202 12.27 6.54 4.54
N HIS A 203 11.56 5.46 4.89
CA HIS A 203 11.75 4.15 4.25
C HIS A 203 11.04 4.01 2.90
N PHE A 204 10.23 4.99 2.50
CA PHE A 204 9.51 4.97 1.24
C PHE A 204 10.08 5.97 0.23
N ASP A 205 10.19 5.51 -1.02
CA ASP A 205 10.35 6.39 -2.16
C ASP A 205 8.99 7.01 -2.48
N VAL A 206 8.87 8.33 -2.37
CA VAL A 206 7.61 9.06 -2.57
C VAL A 206 7.80 10.25 -3.50
N ASP A 207 6.71 10.60 -4.18
CA ASP A 207 6.62 11.79 -5.02
C ASP A 207 5.95 12.93 -4.23
N PHE A 208 6.33 14.18 -4.49
CA PHE A 208 5.68 15.35 -3.93
C PHE A 208 4.50 15.79 -4.79
N SER A 209 3.41 16.24 -4.17
CA SER A 209 2.44 17.12 -4.80
C SER A 209 1.95 18.14 -3.77
N ALA A 210 1.70 19.37 -4.21
CA ALA A 210 1.06 20.39 -3.38
C ALA A 210 -0.45 20.10 -3.15
N LYS A 211 -1.00 19.11 -3.85
CA LYS A 211 -2.39 18.66 -3.68
C LYS A 211 -2.49 17.67 -2.51
N CYS A 212 -3.70 17.59 -1.98
CA CYS A 212 -4.10 16.60 -0.99
C CYS A 212 -5.24 15.77 -1.56
N ILE A 213 -5.54 14.68 -0.90
CA ILE A 213 -6.65 13.80 -1.26
C ILE A 213 -7.57 13.64 -0.08
N VAL A 214 -8.87 13.60 -0.33
CA VAL A 214 -9.88 13.33 0.70
C VAL A 214 -9.79 11.88 1.18
N MET A 215 -9.68 11.67 2.49
CA MET A 215 -9.50 10.36 3.13
C MET A 215 -10.75 9.79 3.80
N TYR A 216 -11.88 10.50 3.74
CA TYR A 216 -13.12 10.07 4.39
C TYR A 216 -14.36 10.38 3.55
N GLY A 217 -15.43 9.65 3.84
CA GLY A 217 -16.77 9.92 3.28
C GLY A 217 -16.89 9.69 1.77
N LEU A 218 -17.94 10.27 1.18
CA LEU A 218 -18.32 10.04 -0.22
C LEU A 218 -17.33 10.62 -1.24
N ARG A 219 -16.47 11.53 -0.80
CA ARG A 219 -15.45 12.18 -1.62
C ARG A 219 -14.09 11.47 -1.55
N TYR A 220 -14.02 10.30 -0.92
CA TYR A 220 -12.79 9.53 -0.78
C TYR A 220 -12.04 9.40 -2.11
N GLY A 221 -10.76 9.80 -2.12
CA GLY A 221 -9.94 9.78 -3.31
C GLY A 221 -10.01 11.02 -4.20
N GLU A 222 -10.83 12.01 -3.86
CA GLU A 222 -10.89 13.28 -4.59
C GLU A 222 -9.66 14.15 -4.31
N VAL A 223 -9.05 14.68 -5.38
CA VAL A 223 -7.93 15.61 -5.30
C VAL A 223 -8.42 17.01 -4.97
N VAL A 224 -7.85 17.61 -3.92
CA VAL A 224 -8.21 18.93 -3.40
C VAL A 224 -6.97 19.75 -3.07
N ASP A 225 -7.16 21.06 -2.94
CA ASP A 225 -6.13 21.94 -2.37
C ASP A 225 -5.95 21.69 -0.87
N TRP A 226 -4.72 21.84 -0.40
CA TRP A 226 -4.43 21.79 1.02
C TRP A 226 -5.17 22.91 1.76
N LYS A 227 -5.78 22.56 2.90
CA LYS A 227 -6.42 23.50 3.82
C LYS A 227 -6.14 23.02 5.25
N ALA A 228 -5.72 23.93 6.13
CA ALA A 228 -5.31 23.62 7.50
C ALA A 228 -6.36 22.81 8.28
N SER A 229 -7.59 23.31 8.35
CA SER A 229 -8.65 22.69 9.16
C SER A 229 -8.95 21.23 8.79
N PRO A 230 -9.19 20.87 7.51
CA PRO A 230 -9.36 19.46 7.15
C PRO A 230 -8.05 18.66 7.24
N ALA A 231 -6.88 19.23 6.93
CA ALA A 231 -5.62 18.50 7.07
C ALA A 231 -5.35 18.07 8.53
N HIS A 232 -5.53 18.98 9.49
CA HIS A 232 -5.30 18.70 10.91
C HIS A 232 -6.34 17.72 11.50
N ARG A 233 -7.51 17.58 10.87
CA ARG A 233 -8.49 16.53 11.23
C ARG A 233 -8.24 15.18 10.55
N ALA A 234 -7.22 15.09 9.69
CA ALA A 234 -6.98 13.96 8.79
C ALA A 234 -8.14 13.68 7.81
N ASP A 235 -8.96 14.69 7.52
CA ASP A 235 -10.01 14.67 6.51
C ASP A 235 -9.42 14.61 5.09
N ILE A 236 -8.26 15.25 4.93
CA ILE A 236 -7.44 15.22 3.72
C ILE A 236 -6.02 14.84 4.13
N LEU A 237 -5.30 14.19 3.21
CA LEU A 237 -3.94 13.73 3.46
C LEU A 237 -3.03 14.26 2.35
N GLY A 238 -1.82 14.68 2.74
CA GLY A 238 -0.79 15.10 1.78
C GLY A 238 -0.45 13.99 0.79
N SER A 239 -0.28 14.35 -0.49
CA SER A 239 -0.06 13.36 -1.56
C SER A 239 1.09 12.36 -1.32
N PRO A 240 2.25 12.71 -0.70
CA PRO A 240 3.31 11.75 -0.45
C PRO A 240 2.83 10.54 0.36
N LYS A 241 2.09 10.80 1.45
CA LYS A 241 1.57 9.75 2.33
C LYS A 241 0.26 9.16 1.86
N GLU A 242 -0.62 9.97 1.27
CA GLU A 242 -1.84 9.45 0.64
C GLU A 242 -1.55 8.33 -0.33
N ARG A 243 -0.59 8.55 -1.22
CA ARG A 243 -0.29 7.55 -2.23
C ARG A 243 0.04 6.21 -1.58
N LEU A 244 0.79 6.22 -0.49
CA LEU A 244 1.12 5.01 0.26
C LEU A 244 -0.12 4.35 0.87
N VAL A 245 -1.09 5.13 1.37
CA VAL A 245 -2.36 4.59 1.89
C VAL A 245 -3.14 3.90 0.76
N LEU A 246 -3.36 4.56 -0.38
CA LEU A 246 -4.09 3.97 -1.49
C LEU A 246 -3.35 2.77 -2.08
N GLU A 247 -2.02 2.84 -2.17
CA GLU A 247 -1.20 1.74 -2.64
C GLU A 247 -1.25 0.54 -1.68
N ALA A 248 -1.16 0.75 -0.37
CA ALA A 248 -1.28 -0.30 0.64
C ALA A 248 -2.66 -0.98 0.56
N GLN A 249 -3.73 -0.20 0.43
CA GLN A 249 -5.08 -0.73 0.25
C GLN A 249 -5.19 -1.55 -1.04
N ALA A 250 -4.73 -1.02 -2.17
CA ALA A 250 -4.74 -1.74 -3.45
C ALA A 250 -3.92 -3.03 -3.38
N HIS A 251 -2.73 -2.97 -2.78
CA HIS A 251 -1.85 -4.12 -2.61
C HIS A 251 -2.48 -5.18 -1.69
N LEU A 252 -3.14 -4.77 -0.61
CA LEU A 252 -3.87 -5.68 0.28
C LEU A 252 -5.00 -6.40 -0.46
N MET A 253 -5.85 -5.65 -1.18
CA MET A 253 -6.98 -6.23 -1.90
C MET A 253 -6.52 -7.20 -3.00
N GLY A 254 -5.48 -6.82 -3.75
CA GLY A 254 -4.85 -7.70 -4.73
C GLY A 254 -4.22 -8.95 -4.11
N SER A 255 -3.65 -8.84 -2.91
CA SER A 255 -3.08 -9.98 -2.17
C SER A 255 -4.16 -10.93 -1.67
N LEU A 256 -5.23 -10.41 -1.07
CA LEU A 256 -6.39 -11.20 -0.65
C LEU A 256 -7.04 -11.92 -1.84
N ARG A 257 -7.16 -11.25 -2.99
CA ARG A 257 -7.62 -11.86 -4.24
C ARG A 257 -6.77 -13.06 -4.63
N ARG A 258 -5.43 -12.92 -4.66
CA ARG A 258 -4.52 -14.02 -5.00
C ARG A 258 -4.65 -15.19 -4.02
N VAL A 259 -4.84 -14.90 -2.73
CA VAL A 259 -5.10 -15.92 -1.71
C VAL A 259 -6.39 -16.68 -2.00
N VAL A 260 -7.50 -15.97 -2.25
CA VAL A 260 -8.79 -16.60 -2.59
C VAL A 260 -8.69 -17.40 -3.89
N ASP A 261 -8.09 -16.85 -4.93
CA ASP A 261 -7.90 -17.54 -6.22
C ASP A 261 -7.13 -18.84 -6.05
N GLY A 262 -6.08 -18.83 -5.24
CA GLY A 262 -5.30 -20.01 -4.97
C GLY A 262 -5.99 -21.03 -4.05
N ILE A 263 -6.84 -20.60 -3.10
CA ILE A 263 -7.72 -21.51 -2.36
C ILE A 263 -8.70 -22.21 -3.32
N LEU A 264 -9.23 -21.45 -4.28
CA LEU A 264 -10.18 -21.89 -5.29
C LEU A 264 -9.50 -22.52 -6.52
N GLN A 265 -8.20 -22.78 -6.49
CA GLN A 265 -7.55 -23.44 -7.62
C GLN A 265 -8.06 -24.88 -7.76
N GLY A 266 -8.44 -25.28 -8.98
CA GLY A 266 -8.87 -26.65 -9.27
C GLY A 266 -10.21 -27.08 -8.65
N ILE A 267 -11.12 -26.13 -8.34
CA ILE A 267 -12.53 -26.49 -8.14
C ILE A 267 -13.18 -26.88 -9.47
N ASP A 268 -13.98 -27.94 -9.44
CA ASP A 268 -14.82 -28.35 -10.56
C ASP A 268 -15.91 -27.28 -10.81
N LYS A 269 -16.26 -27.05 -12.08
CA LYS A 269 -17.37 -26.16 -12.47
C LYS A 269 -18.72 -26.63 -11.91
N ASN A 270 -18.86 -27.93 -11.65
CA ASN A 270 -20.04 -28.55 -11.07
C ASN A 270 -20.05 -28.52 -9.53
N THR A 271 -19.02 -27.93 -8.90
CA THR A 271 -18.99 -27.85 -7.43
C THR A 271 -20.17 -27.02 -6.94
N PRO A 272 -20.97 -27.54 -5.99
CA PRO A 272 -22.08 -26.79 -5.42
C PRO A 272 -21.63 -25.44 -4.88
N LEU A 273 -22.40 -24.40 -5.23
CA LEU A 273 -22.20 -23.05 -4.71
C LEU A 273 -22.84 -22.97 -3.33
N ALA A 274 -22.07 -22.57 -2.34
CA ALA A 274 -22.52 -22.51 -0.94
C ALA A 274 -21.72 -21.46 -0.17
N ALA A 275 -22.41 -20.78 0.74
CA ALA A 275 -21.85 -19.75 1.61
C ALA A 275 -22.50 -19.70 3.00
N GLU A 276 -23.25 -20.73 3.38
CA GLU A 276 -23.99 -20.84 4.64
C GLU A 276 -23.04 -20.92 5.83
N ASN A 277 -21.97 -21.72 5.72
CA ASN A 277 -20.93 -21.77 6.75
C ASN A 277 -20.17 -20.45 6.84
N TRP A 278 -19.89 -19.80 5.71
CA TRP A 278 -19.30 -18.45 5.70
C TRP A 278 -20.20 -17.44 6.43
N LYS A 279 -21.49 -17.38 6.08
CA LYS A 279 -22.48 -16.48 6.72
C LYS A 279 -22.60 -16.74 8.22
N SER A 280 -22.63 -18.01 8.62
CA SER A 280 -22.65 -18.41 10.04
C SER A 280 -21.38 -17.97 10.79
N MET A 281 -20.20 -18.08 10.18
CA MET A 281 -18.95 -17.59 10.78
C MET A 281 -18.93 -16.07 10.94
N VAL A 282 -19.42 -15.34 9.95
CA VAL A 282 -19.56 -13.88 9.98
C VAL A 282 -20.47 -13.46 11.13
N SER A 283 -21.65 -14.08 11.28
CA SER A 283 -22.61 -13.73 12.35
C SER A 283 -22.07 -14.03 13.75
N LEU A 284 -21.17 -15.00 13.89
CA LEU A 284 -20.50 -15.35 15.15
C LEU A 284 -19.27 -14.49 15.47
N GLY A 285 -18.86 -13.57 14.57
CA GLY A 285 -17.85 -12.54 14.84
C GLY A 285 -16.39 -13.02 14.88
N PHE A 286 -16.06 -14.13 14.21
CA PHE A 286 -14.68 -14.64 14.09
C PHE A 286 -13.87 -14.68 15.41
N ARG A 287 -14.45 -15.27 16.46
CA ARG A 287 -13.85 -15.35 17.80
C ARG A 287 -12.36 -15.74 17.74
N HIS A 288 -11.51 -14.92 18.36
CA HIS A 288 -10.12 -15.29 18.64
C HIS A 288 -10.10 -16.50 19.56
N SER A 289 -9.37 -17.54 19.19
CA SER A 289 -8.78 -18.42 20.21
C SER A 289 -7.75 -17.58 20.97
N ASN A 290 -7.81 -17.53 22.29
CA ASN A 290 -6.95 -16.71 23.18
C ASN A 290 -5.43 -17.01 23.13
N PHE A 291 -4.95 -17.64 22.06
CA PHE A 291 -3.52 -17.79 21.80
C PHE A 291 -3.03 -16.54 21.08
N VAL A 292 -2.50 -15.60 21.86
CA VAL A 292 -1.65 -14.53 21.34
C VAL A 292 -0.33 -15.20 20.96
N GLU A 293 -0.12 -15.48 19.68
CA GLU A 293 1.21 -15.82 19.17
C GLU A 293 1.95 -14.49 18.91
N LEU A 294 2.95 -14.22 19.76
CA LEU A 294 3.92 -13.13 19.64
C LEU A 294 4.80 -13.29 18.40
#